data_AF-A0A9D8TPJ5-F1
#
_entry.id   AF-A0A9D8TPJ5-F1
#
_cell.length_a   1.000
_cell.length_b   1.000
_cell.length_c   1.000
_cell.angle_alpha   90.00
_cell.angle_beta   90.00
_cell.angle_gamma   90.00
#
_symmetry.space_group_name_H-M   'P 1'
#
loop_
_entity.id
_entity.type
_entity.pdbx_description
1 polymer ?
#
loop_
_entity_poly.entity_id
_entity_poly.type
_entity_poly.pdbx_seq_one_letter_code
_entity_poly.pdbx_strand_id
1 'polypeptide(L)'
;LIERGQVCKFTDEELARYEGGLKALEDRIDFKEMLEEAKKEMLAKGLAEGIAKGIKETQLNTARKMLKFDLSIEEISEITGLTMDEISNLQ
;
A
#
# COMPACT_ATOMS: atom_id res chain seq x y z
N LEU A 1 -30.27 -12.64 47.35
CA LEU A 1 -31.06 -13.05 46.17
C LEU A 1 -31.66 -11.79 45.58
N ILE A 2 -30.95 -11.14 44.66
CA ILE A 2 -31.50 -10.01 43.90
C ILE A 2 -32.29 -10.66 42.75
N GLU A 3 -33.60 -10.47 42.78
CA GLU A 3 -34.52 -10.92 41.74
C GLU A 3 -33.99 -10.47 40.38
N ARG A 4 -33.64 -11.44 39.52
CA ARG A 4 -33.37 -11.18 38.10
C ARG A 4 -34.66 -10.62 37.52
N GLY A 5 -34.69 -9.29 37.36
CA GLY A 5 -35.79 -8.54 36.80
C GLY A 5 -36.29 -9.17 35.50
N GLN A 6 -37.61 -9.20 35.37
CA GLN A 6 -38.40 -9.89 34.34
C GLN A 6 -38.24 -9.34 32.91
N VAL A 7 -37.04 -8.88 32.51
CA VAL A 7 -36.83 -8.15 31.25
C VAL A 7 -36.10 -8.95 30.17
N CYS A 8 -35.44 -10.07 30.48
CA CYS A 8 -34.92 -11.00 29.45
C CYS A 8 -34.87 -12.42 29.99
N LYS A 9 -35.90 -13.23 29.70
CA LYS A 9 -35.89 -14.68 29.97
C LYS A 9 -35.20 -15.42 28.81
N PHE A 10 -33.95 -15.09 28.52
CA PHE A 10 -33.13 -16.00 27.72
C PHE A 10 -32.60 -17.09 28.64
N THR A 11 -32.77 -18.33 28.23
CA THR A 11 -32.06 -19.48 28.83
C THR A 11 -30.56 -19.31 28.62
N ASP A 12 -29.74 -19.93 29.45
CA ASP A 12 -28.27 -19.87 29.31
C ASP A 12 -27.81 -20.33 27.90
N GLU A 13 -28.56 -21.25 27.29
CA GLU A 13 -28.32 -21.72 25.92
C GLU A 13 -28.65 -20.67 24.85
N GLU A 14 -29.76 -19.93 25.00
CA GLU A 14 -30.11 -18.83 24.09
C GLU A 14 -29.13 -17.66 24.21
N LEU A 15 -28.67 -17.36 25.42
CA LEU A 15 -27.65 -16.34 25.65
C LEU A 15 -26.32 -16.73 24.98
N ALA A 16 -25.88 -17.99 25.14
CA ALA A 16 -24.66 -18.49 24.50
C ALA A 16 -24.75 -18.45 22.96
N ARG A 17 -25.93 -18.75 22.39
CA ARG A 17 -26.16 -18.62 20.93
C ARG A 17 -26.11 -17.17 20.47
N TYR A 18 -26.69 -16.25 21.25
CA TYR A 18 -26.67 -14.82 20.94
C TYR A 18 -25.25 -14.26 20.99
N GLU A 19 -24.48 -14.56 22.04
CA GLU A 19 -23.08 -14.16 22.19
C GLU A 19 -22.19 -14.77 21.09
N GLY A 20 -22.38 -16.05 20.77
CA GLY A 20 -21.68 -16.70 19.67
C GLY A 20 -21.96 -16.05 18.31
N GLY A 21 -23.22 -15.65 18.07
CA GLY A 21 -23.62 -14.91 16.87
C GLY A 21 -23.00 -13.51 16.80
N LEU A 22 -22.96 -12.78 17.93
CA LEU A 22 -22.34 -11.46 18.00
C LEU A 22 -20.84 -11.54 17.73
N LYS A 23 -20.16 -12.51 18.33
CA LYS A 23 -18.72 -12.74 18.10
C LYS A 23 -18.42 -13.07 16.65
N ALA A 24 -19.23 -13.93 16.01
CA ALA A 24 -19.06 -14.24 14.59
C ALA A 24 -19.26 -13.02 13.67
N LEU A 25 -20.13 -12.09 14.05
CA LEU A 25 -20.31 -10.83 13.34
C LEU A 25 -19.12 -9.89 13.54
N GLU A 26 -18.60 -9.79 14.77
CA GLU A 26 -17.40 -9.00 15.11
C GLU A 26 -16.18 -9.51 14.35
N ASP A 27 -15.89 -10.81 14.41
CA ASP A 27 -14.78 -11.45 13.69
C ASP A 27 -14.86 -11.16 12.17
N ARG A 28 -16.08 -11.13 11.62
CA ARG A 28 -16.30 -10.83 10.19
C ARG A 28 -16.04 -9.35 9.86
N ILE A 29 -16.41 -8.43 10.76
CA ILE A 29 -16.15 -7.00 10.61
C ILE A 29 -14.64 -6.76 10.68
N ASP A 30 -13.97 -7.30 11.69
CA ASP A 30 -12.52 -7.19 11.89
C ASP A 30 -11.76 -7.73 10.68
N PHE A 31 -12.15 -8.89 10.17
CA PHE A 31 -11.54 -9.46 8.97
C PHE A 31 -11.72 -8.57 7.74
N LYS A 32 -12.90 -7.94 7.58
CA LYS A 32 -13.16 -7.02 6.47
C LYS A 32 -12.31 -5.76 6.59
N GLU A 33 -12.20 -5.18 7.78
CA GLU A 33 -11.37 -4.00 8.04
C GLU A 33 -9.89 -4.30 7.78
N MET A 34 -9.39 -5.43 8.27
CA MET A 34 -8.03 -5.91 8.01
C MET A 34 -7.75 -6.04 6.51
N LEU A 35 -8.69 -6.62 5.74
CA LEU A 35 -8.54 -6.75 4.29
C LEU A 35 -8.52 -5.40 3.57
N GLU A 36 -9.39 -4.47 3.97
CA GLU A 36 -9.43 -3.14 3.36
C GLU A 36 -8.15 -2.35 3.66
N GLU A 37 -7.61 -2.45 4.87
CA GLU A 37 -6.32 -1.83 5.21
C GLU A 37 -5.17 -2.44 4.41
N ALA A 38 -5.12 -3.78 4.33
CA ALA A 38 -4.12 -4.47 3.51
C ALA A 38 -4.18 -4.05 2.04
N LYS A 39 -5.39 -3.90 1.45
CA LYS A 39 -5.56 -3.41 0.09
C LYS A 39 -5.03 -1.99 -0.07
N LYS A 40 -5.36 -1.08 0.85
CA LYS A 40 -4.87 0.31 0.81
C LYS A 40 -3.35 0.35 0.85
N GLU A 41 -2.73 -0.39 1.77
CA GLU A 41 -1.27 -0.46 1.86
C GLU A 41 -0.65 -1.00 0.57
N MET A 42 -1.18 -2.09 0.02
CA MET A 42 -0.67 -2.69 -1.22
C MET A 42 -0.79 -1.72 -2.40
N LEU A 43 -1.91 -1.01 -2.52
CA LEU A 43 -2.11 -0.01 -3.56
C LEU A 43 -1.15 1.17 -3.39
N ALA A 44 -0.98 1.67 -2.16
CA ALA A 44 -0.06 2.76 -1.87
C ALA A 44 1.40 2.38 -2.20
N LYS A 45 1.84 1.19 -1.77
CA LYS A 45 3.18 0.67 -2.08
C LYS A 45 3.36 0.49 -3.59
N GLY A 46 2.40 -0.15 -4.26
CA GLY A 46 2.44 -0.36 -5.71
C GLY A 46 2.49 0.94 -6.51
N LEU A 47 1.71 1.95 -6.10
CA LEU A 47 1.73 3.27 -6.73
C LEU A 47 3.07 3.98 -6.50
N ALA A 48 3.58 3.97 -5.28
CA ALA A 48 4.86 4.60 -4.95
C ALA A 48 6.02 3.96 -5.73
N GLU A 49 6.08 2.63 -5.79
CA GLU A 49 7.07 1.91 -6.59
C GLU A 49 6.93 2.19 -8.08
N GLY A 50 5.69 2.22 -8.59
CA GLY A 50 5.40 2.51 -10.00
C GLY A 50 5.87 3.92 -10.40
N ILE A 51 5.56 4.91 -9.57
CA ILE A 51 6.01 6.30 -9.79
C ILE A 51 7.54 6.38 -9.74
N ALA A 52 8.18 5.79 -8.73
CA ALA A 52 9.64 5.81 -8.61
C ALA A 52 10.33 5.15 -9.81
N LYS A 53 9.84 3.99 -10.26
CA LYS A 53 10.34 3.30 -11.47
C LYS A 53 10.13 4.17 -12.71
N GLY A 54 8.96 4.77 -12.88
CA GLY A 54 8.65 5.62 -14.03
C GLY A 54 9.51 6.88 -14.10
N ILE A 55 9.75 7.55 -12.97
CA ILE A 55 10.64 8.71 -12.88
C ILE A 55 12.05 8.30 -13.29
N LYS A 56 12.59 7.23 -12.70
CA LYS A 56 13.94 6.75 -13.00
C LYS A 56 14.09 6.37 -14.47
N GLU A 57 13.14 5.62 -15.02
CA GLU A 57 13.17 5.23 -16.44
C GLU A 57 13.09 6.45 -17.37
N THR A 58 12.30 7.46 -17.02
CA THR A 58 12.20 8.71 -17.79
C THR A 58 13.50 9.50 -17.75
N GLN A 59 14.17 9.60 -16.60
CA GLN A 59 15.49 10.23 -16.47
C GLN A 59 16.53 9.54 -17.36
N LEU A 60 16.61 8.20 -17.29
CA LEU A 60 17.57 7.42 -18.09
C LEU A 60 17.28 7.55 -19.59
N ASN A 61 16.01 7.50 -20.00
CA ASN A 61 15.64 7.68 -21.41
C ASN A 61 15.93 9.10 -21.92
N THR A 62 15.82 10.10 -21.05
CA THR A 62 16.16 11.49 -21.37
C THR A 62 17.66 11.65 -21.53
N ALA A 63 18.47 11.11 -20.60
CA ALA A 63 19.93 11.09 -20.71
C ALA A 63 20.40 10.36 -21.99
N ARG A 64 19.81 9.21 -22.34
CA ARG A 64 20.09 8.52 -23.62
C ARG A 64 19.79 9.39 -24.85
N LYS A 65 18.71 10.17 -24.83
CA LYS A 65 18.40 11.10 -25.93
C LYS A 65 19.42 12.23 -25.99
N MET A 66 19.82 12.79 -24.84
CA MET A 66 20.84 13.84 -24.78
C MET A 66 22.19 13.37 -25.31
N LEU A 67 22.62 12.14 -24.98
CA LEU A 67 23.82 11.52 -25.54
C LEU A 67 23.75 11.42 -27.08
N LYS A 68 22.57 11.13 -27.64
CA LYS A 68 22.36 11.11 -29.11
C LYS A 68 22.40 12.49 -29.77
N PHE A 69 22.28 13.56 -28.98
CA PHE A 69 22.44 14.94 -29.43
C PHE A 69 23.87 15.47 -29.19
N ASP A 70 24.82 14.57 -28.91
CA ASP A 70 26.23 14.88 -28.65
C ASP A 70 26.48 15.81 -27.45
N LEU A 71 25.55 15.86 -26.48
CA LEU A 71 25.81 16.52 -25.19
C LEU A 71 26.86 15.75 -24.41
N SER A 72 27.73 16.47 -23.70
CA SER A 72 28.75 15.86 -22.85
C SER A 72 28.13 15.20 -21.61
N ILE A 73 28.82 14.20 -21.06
CA ILE A 73 28.41 13.51 -19.83
C ILE A 73 28.29 14.50 -18.66
N GLU A 74 29.15 15.53 -18.63
CA GLU A 74 29.15 16.61 -17.65
C GLU A 74 27.85 17.44 -17.71
N GLU A 75 27.46 17.90 -18.89
CA GLU A 75 26.22 18.66 -19.09
C GLU A 75 24.98 17.82 -18.77
N ILE A 76 24.98 16.54 -19.15
CA ILE A 76 23.86 15.63 -18.87
C ILE A 76 23.75 15.39 -17.36
N SER A 77 24.87 15.25 -16.66
CA SER A 77 24.89 15.08 -15.20
C SER A 77 24.29 16.29 -14.50
N GLU A 78 24.65 17.51 -14.94
CA GLU A 78 24.10 18.76 -14.39
C GLU A 78 22.59 18.90 -14.66
N ILE A 79 22.13 18.57 -15.86
CA ILE A 79 20.71 18.71 -16.25
C ILE A 79 19.81 17.65 -15.59
N THR A 80 20.27 16.40 -15.56
CA THR A 80 19.43 15.26 -15.14
C THR A 80 19.59 14.90 -13.67
N GLY A 81 20.66 15.38 -13.02
CA GLY A 81 21.05 15.00 -11.66
C GLY A 81 21.55 13.56 -11.53
N LEU A 82 21.75 12.86 -12.65
CA LEU A 82 22.36 11.54 -12.68
C LEU A 82 23.88 11.65 -12.48
N THR A 83 24.48 10.63 -11.89
CA THR A 83 25.93 10.57 -11.77
C THR A 83 26.59 10.32 -13.12
N MET A 84 27.83 10.76 -13.29
CA MET A 84 28.61 10.50 -14.51
C MET A 84 28.72 8.99 -14.79
N ASP A 85 28.88 8.18 -13.75
CA ASP A 85 28.91 6.71 -13.87
C ASP A 85 27.59 6.15 -14.40
N GLU A 86 26.45 6.62 -13.89
CA GLU A 86 25.14 6.20 -14.40
C GLU A 86 24.96 6.57 -15.87
N ILE A 87 25.43 7.75 -16.28
CA ILE A 87 25.33 8.21 -17.67
C ILE A 87 26.29 7.44 -18.58
N SER A 88 27.52 7.16 -18.13
CA SER A 88 28.49 6.36 -18.88
C SER A 88 28.01 4.93 -19.11
N ASN A 89 27.29 4.35 -18.14
CA ASN A 89 26.64 3.05 -18.28
C ASN A 89 25.43 3.04 -19.25
N LEU A 90 24.98 4.20 -19.75
CA LEU A 90 23.92 4.29 -20.77
C LEU A 90 24.44 4.22 -22.21
N GLN A 91 25.75 4.35 -22.43
CA GLN A 91 26.40 4.27 -23.73
C GLN A 91 26.55 2.82 -24.22
#